data_AF-A0AAF1KQ44-F1
#
_entry.id   AF-A0AAF1KQ44-F1
#
_cell.length_a   1.000
_cell.length_b   1.000
_cell.length_c   1.000
_cell.angle_alpha   90.00
_cell.angle_beta   90.00
_cell.angle_gamma   90.00
#
_symmetry.space_group_name_H-M   'P 1'
#
loop_
_entity.id
_entity.type
_entity.pdbx_description
1 polymer ?
#
loop_
_entity_poly.entity_id
_entity_poly.type
_entity_poly.pdbx_seq_one_letter_code
_entity_poly.pdbx_strand_id
1 'polypeptide(L)' 'MATDGVRAALAVILLAALPSGCAALKDRTAPCKRPAGLSSYAADPRRECGPMHPINDPSLAFAAIGVIDGE' A
#
# COMPACT_ATOMS: atom_id res chain seq x y z
N MET A 1 47.12 -4.69 13.62
CA MET A 1 46.49 -3.71 14.53
C MET A 1 45.76 -2.59 13.77
N ALA A 2 46.45 -1.71 13.03
CA ALA A 2 45.80 -0.59 12.32
C ALA A 2 44.83 -1.05 11.20
N THR A 3 45.20 -2.10 10.47
CA THR A 3 44.39 -2.69 9.40
C THR A 3 43.14 -3.39 9.91
N ASP A 4 43.19 -3.91 11.15
CA ASP A 4 42.09 -4.66 11.75
C ASP A 4 41.01 -3.70 12.26
N GLY A 5 41.42 -2.56 12.82
CA GLY A 5 40.52 -1.47 13.21
C GLY A 5 39.82 -0.84 12.01
N VAL A 6 40.53 -0.63 10.89
CA VAL A 6 39.93 -0.10 9.64
C VAL A 6 38.92 -1.10 9.04
N ARG A 7 39.24 -2.40 9.04
CA ARG A 7 38.31 -3.44 8.58
C ARG A 7 37.07 -3.55 9.46
N ALA A 8 37.23 -3.48 10.78
CA ALA A 8 36.12 -3.49 11.71
C ALA A 8 35.21 -2.26 11.53
N ALA A 9 35.80 -1.07 11.38
CA ALA A 9 35.06 0.17 11.13
C ALA A 9 34.28 0.10 9.81
N LEU A 10 34.90 -0.41 8.74
CA LEU A 10 34.25 -0.57 7.44
C LEU A 10 33.07 -1.55 7.51
N ALA A 11 33.23 -2.66 8.22
CA ALA A 11 32.16 -3.64 8.42
C ALA A 11 30.96 -3.01 9.15
N VAL A 12 31.21 -2.25 10.23
CA VAL A 12 30.16 -1.55 11.00
C VAL A 12 29.39 -0.55 10.12
N ILE A 13 30.10 0.21 9.28
CA ILE A 13 29.48 1.19 8.37
C ILE A 13 28.58 0.48 7.35
N LEU A 14 29.03 -0.63 6.77
CA LEU A 14 28.25 -1.42 5.81
C LEU A 14 27.00 -2.04 6.47
N LEU A 15 27.16 -2.60 7.67
CA LEU A 15 26.06 -3.14 8.50
C LEU A 15 25.01 -2.07 8.86
N ALA A 16 25.44 -0.84 9.12
CA ALA A 16 24.56 0.28 9.44
C ALA A 16 23.84 0.88 8.22
N ALA A 17 24.36 0.69 7.00
CA ALA A 17 23.76 1.19 5.76
C ALA A 17 22.71 0.23 5.15
N LEU A 18 22.77 -1.06 5.51
CA LEU A 18 21.87 -2.11 5.03
C LEU A 18 20.39 -1.99 5.46
N PRO A 19 20.01 -1.48 6.64
CA PRO A 19 18.61 -1.47 7.09
C PRO A 19 17.78 -0.29 6.54
N SER A 20 18.10 0.29 5.38
CA SER A 20 17.16 1.17 4.67
C SER A 20 16.02 0.37 4.01
N GLY A 21 15.32 -0.44 4.82
CA GLY A 21 14.10 -1.13 4.44
C GLY A 21 12.96 -0.14 4.27
N CYS A 22 12.25 -0.24 3.15
CA CYS A 22 11.03 0.52 2.93
C CYS A 22 9.99 0.10 3.99
N ALA A 23 9.66 1.02 4.90
CA ALA A 23 8.52 0.88 5.79
C ALA A 23 7.23 0.98 4.95
N ALA A 24 6.89 -0.08 4.23
CA ALA A 24 5.58 -0.23 3.64
C ALA A 24 4.59 -0.44 4.80
N LEU A 25 4.01 0.65 5.29
CA LEU A 25 2.82 0.61 6.13
C LEU A 25 1.74 -0.09 5.31
N LYS A 26 1.51 -1.34 5.68
CA LYS A 26 0.54 -2.22 5.07
C LYS A 26 -0.85 -1.86 5.63
N ASP A 27 -1.74 -1.52 4.70
CA ASP A 27 -3.22 -1.55 4.74
C ASP A 27 -3.95 -0.23 5.10
N ARG A 28 -4.95 0.23 4.32
CA ARG A 28 -6.03 -0.54 3.65
C ARG A 28 -6.44 0.07 2.29
N THR A 29 -7.01 -0.82 1.44
CA THR A 29 -7.80 -0.60 0.21
C THR A 29 -7.10 -0.20 -1.10
N ALA A 30 -6.38 -1.14 -1.74
CA ALA A 30 -6.16 -1.33 -3.20
C ALA A 30 -5.03 -2.37 -3.44
N PRO A 31 -4.90 -3.02 -4.63
CA PRO A 31 -4.36 -4.38 -4.78
C PRO A 31 -2.92 -4.63 -4.32
N CYS A 32 -2.70 -5.81 -3.73
CA CYS A 32 -1.39 -6.30 -3.26
C CYS A 32 -0.44 -6.74 -4.38
N LYS A 33 -0.84 -6.60 -5.65
CA LYS A 33 -0.01 -6.92 -6.81
C LYS A 33 0.49 -5.61 -7.39
N ARG A 34 1.80 -5.39 -7.41
CA ARG A 34 2.41 -4.25 -8.09
C ARG A 34 1.92 -4.26 -9.54
N PRO A 35 1.07 -3.32 -9.99
CA PRO A 35 0.69 -3.28 -11.38
C PRO A 35 1.97 -3.08 -12.19
N ALA A 36 2.16 -3.90 -13.23
CA ALA A 36 3.35 -3.80 -14.08
C ALA A 36 3.45 -2.41 -14.74
N GLY A 37 2.34 -1.68 -14.82
CA GLY A 37 2.29 -0.26 -15.19
C GLY A 37 2.16 0.64 -13.95
N LEU A 38 2.96 1.71 -13.92
CA LEU A 38 2.84 2.79 -12.93
C LEU A 38 1.55 3.64 -13.11
N SER A 39 0.60 3.21 -13.94
CA SER A 39 -0.61 3.98 -14.25
C SER A 39 -1.47 4.24 -13.02
N SER A 40 -1.42 3.38 -12.00
CA SER A 40 -2.07 3.61 -10.70
C SER A 40 -1.46 4.74 -9.88
N TYR A 41 -0.24 5.16 -10.20
CA TYR A 41 0.47 6.29 -9.57
C TYR A 41 0.49 7.53 -10.46
N ALA A 42 0.03 7.42 -11.71
CA ALA A 42 -0.12 8.58 -12.56
C ALA A 42 -1.18 9.52 -11.95
N ALA A 43 -1.03 10.82 -12.19
CA ALA A 43 -2.05 11.77 -11.82
C ALA A 43 -3.40 11.30 -12.39
N ASP A 44 -4.42 11.18 -11.54
CA ASP A 44 -5.75 10.82 -12.00
C ASP A 44 -6.24 11.93 -12.95
N PRO A 45 -6.47 11.64 -14.25
CA PRO A 45 -6.94 12.65 -15.19
C PRO A 45 -8.40 13.04 -14.92
N ARG A 46 -9.10 12.31 -14.05
CA ARG A 46 -10.46 12.64 -13.64
C ARG A 46 -10.44 13.87 -12.75
N ARG A 47 -11.44 14.72 -12.93
CA ARG A 47 -11.72 15.82 -12.00
C ARG A 47 -12.17 15.24 -10.65
N GLU A 48 -12.11 16.05 -9.60
CA GLU A 48 -12.65 15.67 -8.29
C GLU A 48 -14.03 15.03 -8.47
N CYS A 49 -14.12 13.76 -8.10
CA CYS A 49 -15.39 13.06 -8.04
C CYS A 49 -16.23 13.80 -7.00
N GLY A 50 -17.38 14.32 -7.41
CA GLY A 50 -18.31 14.99 -6.50
C GLY A 50 -18.72 14.11 -5.32
N PRO A 51 -19.62 14.60 -4.45
CA PRO A 51 -20.07 13.83 -3.29
C PRO A 51 -20.55 12.43 -3.71
N MET A 52 -20.15 11.41 -2.94
CA MET A 52 -20.61 10.04 -3.18
C MET A 52 -22.13 9.98 -3.14
N HIS A 53 -22.72 9.30 -4.12
CA HIS A 53 -24.16 9.07 -4.19
C HIS A 53 -24.44 7.57 -4.29
N PRO A 54 -25.43 7.04 -3.54
CA PRO A 54 -25.86 5.66 -3.68
C PRO A 54 -26.35 5.39 -5.11
N ILE A 55 -25.80 4.34 -5.75
CA ILE A 55 -26.26 3.89 -7.07
C ILE A 55 -27.43 2.90 -6.96
N ASN A 56 -27.48 2.14 -5.86
CA ASN A 56 -28.51 1.15 -5.60
C ASN A 56 -29.21 1.45 -4.28
N ASP A 57 -30.49 1.09 -4.19
CA ASP A 57 -31.17 1.00 -2.91
C ASP A 57 -30.49 -0.09 -2.05
N PRO A 58 -30.08 0.23 -0.81
CA PRO A 58 -29.38 -0.74 0.04
C PRO A 58 -30.18 -2.02 0.29
N SER A 59 -31.50 -1.92 0.52
CA SER A 59 -32.33 -3.09 0.81
C SER A 59 -32.43 -4.03 -0.39
N LEU A 60 -32.59 -3.47 -1.61
CA LEU A 60 -32.58 -4.24 -2.85
C LEU A 60 -31.20 -4.86 -3.12
N ALA A 61 -30.12 -4.14 -2.82
CA ALA A 61 -28.76 -4.65 -3.00
C ALA A 61 -28.49 -5.86 -2.09
N PHE A 62 -28.89 -5.79 -0.81
CA PHE A 62 -28.74 -6.90 0.14
C PHE A 62 -29.61 -8.11 -0.23
N ALA A 63 -30.86 -7.88 -0.64
CA ALA A 63 -31.74 -8.93 -1.14
C ALA A 63 -31.13 -9.64 -2.37
N ALA A 64 -30.53 -8.89 -3.30
CA ALA A 64 -29.90 -9.45 -4.50
C ALA A 64 -28.68 -10.34 -4.21
N ILE A 65 -27.94 -10.07 -3.12
CA ILE A 65 -26.79 -10.88 -2.70
C ILE A 65 -27.16 -11.95 -1.66
N GLY A 66 -28.45 -12.13 -1.37
CA GLY A 66 -28.93 -13.16 -0.43
C GLY A 66 -28.65 -12.86 1.04
N VAL A 67 -28.38 -11.60 1.38
CA VAL A 67 -28.31 -11.15 2.78
C VAL A 67 -29.72 -10.78 3.20
N ILE A 68 -30.42 -11.75 3.82
CA ILE A 68 -31.83 -11.59 4.20
C ILE A 68 -32.05 -11.17 5.66
N ASP A 69 -31.04 -11.25 6.53
CA ASP A 69 -31.18 -10.83 7.92
C ASP A 69 -29.91 -10.12 8.38
N GLY A 70 -30.04 -8.84 8.75
CA GLY A 70 -29.01 -8.07 9.43
C GLY A 70 -29.32 -8.00 10.92
N GLU A 71 -28.75 -8.93 11.68
CA GLU A 71 -28.48 -8.80 13.12
C GLU A 71 -26.99 -9.05 13.38
#